data_AF-A0A1G9NLX9-F1
#
_entry.id   AF-A0A1G9NLX9-F1
#
_cell.length_a   1.000
_cell.length_b   1.000
_cell.length_c   1.000
_cell.angle_alpha   90.00
_cell.angle_beta   90.00
_cell.angle_gamma   90.00
#
_symmetry.space_group_name_H-M   'P 1'
#
loop_
_entity.id
_entity.type
_entity.pdbx_description
1 polymer ?
#
loop_
_entity_poly.entity_id
_entity_poly.type
_entity_poly.pdbx_seq_one_letter_code
_entity_poly.pdbx_strand_id
1 'polypeptide(L)'
;MAKTSQQRVEVKNRDKQLKYILENEFELSPRESESIVKTANEIYELENYEPSHQADRGKIVRTVISKDAKHGPRLEELPKVNVTLTKDIQKEDKDLYRKEGKTSLRQSKILRMTNEALEQDGLLTQEDLADILEV
;
A
#
# COMPACT_ATOMS: atom_id res chain seq x y z
N MET A 1 0.82 -10.41 20.50
CA MET A 1 2.03 -10.90 19.81
C MET A 1 2.38 -9.91 18.71
N ALA A 2 3.68 -9.70 18.41
CA ALA A 2 4.08 -8.85 17.29
C ALA A 2 3.73 -9.54 15.97
N LYS A 3 3.23 -8.78 14.99
CA LYS A 3 2.92 -9.29 13.64
C LYS A 3 4.20 -9.55 12.86
N THR A 4 4.20 -10.58 12.02
CA THR A 4 5.28 -10.82 11.04
C THR A 4 5.27 -9.73 9.95
N SER A 5 6.36 -9.61 9.20
CA SER A 5 6.47 -8.66 8.08
C SER A 5 5.33 -8.81 7.07
N GLN A 6 4.98 -10.06 6.71
CA GLN A 6 3.89 -10.35 5.77
C GLN A 6 2.52 -9.94 6.34
N GLN A 7 2.24 -10.30 7.61
CA GLN A 7 0.99 -9.92 8.27
C GLN A 7 0.80 -8.39 8.36
N ARG A 8 1.91 -7.64 8.40
CA ARG A 8 1.88 -6.17 8.43
C ARG A 8 1.55 -5.55 7.08
N VAL A 9 1.92 -6.19 5.97
CA VAL A 9 1.48 -5.80 4.62
C VAL A 9 -0.01 -6.12 4.45
N GLU A 10 -0.45 -7.32 4.83
CA GLU A 10 -1.85 -7.78 4.70
C GLU A 10 -2.88 -6.95 5.50
N VAL A 11 -2.44 -6.25 6.55
CA VAL A 11 -3.34 -5.38 7.34
C VAL A 11 -3.52 -4.01 6.72
N LYS A 12 -2.69 -3.63 5.75
CA LYS A 12 -2.85 -2.40 4.95
C LYS A 12 -3.88 -2.63 3.85
N ASN A 13 -5.10 -2.97 4.28
CA ASN A 13 -6.24 -3.22 3.42
C ASN A 13 -7.30 -2.13 3.65
N ARG A 14 -7.87 -1.61 2.56
CA ARG A 14 -8.93 -0.59 2.58
C ARG A 14 -10.23 -1.09 3.21
N ASP A 15 -10.55 -2.38 3.13
CA ASP A 15 -11.74 -2.96 3.77
C ASP A 15 -11.67 -2.85 5.29
N LYS A 16 -10.48 -3.10 5.85
CA LYS A 16 -10.21 -2.93 7.28
C LYS A 16 -10.32 -1.47 7.69
N GLN A 17 -9.85 -0.54 6.86
CA GLN A 17 -9.98 0.89 7.12
C GLN A 17 -11.44 1.35 7.04
N LEU A 18 -12.20 0.90 6.04
CA LEU A 18 -13.62 1.21 5.91
C LEU A 18 -14.39 0.71 7.14
N LYS A 19 -14.17 -0.56 7.54
CA LYS A 19 -14.76 -1.11 8.76
C LYS A 19 -14.41 -0.28 10.00
N TYR A 20 -13.13 0.09 10.16
CA TYR A 20 -12.69 0.91 11.29
C TYR A 20 -13.40 2.28 11.34
N ILE A 21 -13.51 2.97 10.19
CA ILE A 21 -14.22 4.26 10.09
C ILE A 21 -15.70 4.08 10.48
N LEU A 22 -16.38 3.07 9.95
CA LEU A 22 -17.78 2.78 10.28
C LEU A 22 -18.00 2.54 11.78
N GLU A 23 -17.08 1.83 12.44
CA GLU A 23 -17.18 1.56 13.88
C GLU A 23 -16.84 2.78 14.75
N ASN A 24 -15.79 3.54 14.41
CA ASN A 24 -15.21 4.55 15.31
C ASN A 24 -15.62 5.99 14.99
N GLU A 25 -15.98 6.29 13.75
CA GLU A 25 -16.43 7.63 13.33
C GLU A 25 -17.94 7.71 13.14
N PHE A 26 -18.59 6.60 12.77
CA PHE A 26 -20.04 6.52 12.58
C PHE A 26 -20.77 5.74 13.69
N GLU A 27 -20.03 5.24 14.70
CA GLU A 27 -20.56 4.53 15.88
C GLU A 27 -21.44 3.31 15.54
N LEU A 28 -21.21 2.69 14.37
CA LEU A 28 -21.95 1.48 13.97
C LEU A 28 -21.45 0.26 14.73
N SER A 29 -22.36 -0.68 14.98
CA SER A 29 -21.96 -1.94 15.62
C SER A 29 -21.04 -2.75 14.70
N PRO A 30 -20.18 -3.62 15.25
CA PRO A 30 -19.27 -4.45 14.44
C PRO A 30 -19.98 -5.26 13.36
N ARG A 31 -21.23 -5.69 13.63
CA ARG A 31 -22.04 -6.46 12.68
C ARG A 31 -22.57 -5.61 11.54
N GLU A 32 -22.99 -4.38 11.82
CA GLU A 32 -23.44 -3.44 10.80
C GLU A 32 -22.28 -3.05 9.89
N SER A 33 -21.14 -2.68 10.46
CA SER A 33 -19.93 -2.32 9.72
C SER A 33 -19.45 -3.45 8.81
N GLU A 34 -19.43 -4.69 9.30
CA GLU A 34 -19.08 -5.87 8.49
C GLU A 34 -20.08 -6.12 7.37
N SER A 35 -21.38 -5.95 7.64
CA SER A 35 -22.42 -6.09 6.62
C SER A 35 -22.28 -5.03 5.52
N ILE A 36 -21.97 -3.78 5.87
CA ILE A 36 -21.77 -2.69 4.90
C ILE A 36 -20.56 -2.99 4.00
N VAL A 37 -19.42 -3.38 4.57
CA VAL A 37 -18.22 -3.73 3.78
C VAL A 37 -18.53 -4.90 2.83
N LYS A 38 -19.20 -5.95 3.33
CA LYS A 38 -19.60 -7.10 2.50
C LYS A 38 -20.53 -6.67 1.36
N THR A 39 -21.56 -5.89 1.67
CA THR A 39 -22.52 -5.39 0.66
C THR A 39 -21.84 -4.50 -0.37
N ALA A 40 -20.89 -3.65 0.02
CA ALA A 40 -20.12 -2.85 -0.93
C ALA A 40 -19.29 -3.73 -1.87
N ASN A 41 -18.59 -4.74 -1.34
CA ASN A 41 -17.83 -5.69 -2.15
C ASN A 41 -18.72 -6.48 -3.11
N GLU A 42 -19.91 -6.90 -2.68
CA GLU A 42 -20.89 -7.62 -3.51
C GLU A 42 -21.48 -6.74 -4.63
N ILE A 43 -21.95 -5.52 -4.30
CA ILE A 43 -22.64 -4.64 -5.26
C ILE A 43 -21.69 -4.08 -6.32
N TYR A 44 -20.46 -3.75 -5.92
CA TYR A 44 -19.46 -3.16 -6.82
C TYR A 44 -18.43 -4.17 -7.33
N GLU A 45 -18.62 -5.46 -7.05
CA GLU A 45 -17.75 -6.57 -7.48
C GLU A 45 -16.27 -6.34 -7.14
N LEU A 46 -16.00 -5.72 -5.99
CA LEU A 46 -14.66 -5.22 -5.63
C LEU A 46 -13.66 -6.35 -5.32
N GLU A 47 -14.12 -7.57 -5.08
CA GLU A 47 -13.23 -8.73 -4.86
C GLU A 47 -12.32 -9.01 -6.06
N ASN A 48 -12.75 -8.63 -7.28
CA ASN A 48 -11.96 -8.77 -8.50
C ASN A 48 -11.31 -7.45 -8.95
N TYR A 49 -11.48 -6.38 -8.16
CA TYR A 49 -10.93 -5.08 -8.48
C TYR A 49 -9.46 -5.00 -8.07
N GLU A 50 -8.57 -5.11 -9.05
CA GLU A 50 -7.13 -4.86 -8.87
C GLU A 50 -6.81 -3.43 -9.36
N PRO A 51 -6.52 -2.46 -8.47
CA PRO A 51 -6.30 -1.07 -8.89
C PRO A 51 -5.10 -0.94 -9.84
N SER A 52 -4.12 -1.85 -9.73
CA SER A 52 -2.96 -1.91 -10.62
C SER A 52 -3.32 -2.17 -12.09
N HIS A 53 -4.48 -2.77 -12.39
CA HIS A 53 -4.93 -2.96 -13.79
C HIS A 53 -5.26 -1.65 -14.49
N GLN A 54 -5.58 -0.59 -13.74
CA GLN A 54 -5.86 0.74 -14.28
C GLN A 54 -4.62 1.64 -14.33
N ALA A 55 -3.50 1.20 -13.74
CA ALA A 55 -2.26 1.94 -13.75
C ALA A 55 -1.57 1.83 -15.12
N ASP A 56 -0.77 2.86 -15.47
CA ASP A 56 0.07 2.79 -16.68
C ASP A 56 0.99 1.56 -16.63
N ARG A 57 1.36 1.05 -17.80
CA ARG A 57 2.34 -0.06 -17.90
C ARG A 57 3.59 0.25 -17.08
N GLY A 58 3.98 -0.73 -16.25
CA GLY A 58 5.15 -0.62 -15.40
C GLY A 58 4.94 0.10 -14.07
N LYS A 59 3.71 0.54 -13.79
CA LYS A 59 3.31 1.06 -12.49
C LYS A 59 2.46 0.03 -11.74
N ILE A 60 2.44 0.15 -10.42
CA ILE A 60 1.61 -0.65 -9.51
C ILE A 60 0.88 0.29 -8.55
N VAL A 61 -0.28 -0.12 -8.06
CA VAL A 61 -0.96 0.59 -6.97
C VAL A 61 -0.79 -0.18 -5.68
N ARG A 62 -0.42 0.52 -4.60
CA ARG A 62 -0.28 -0.08 -3.26
C ARG A 62 -1.03 0.73 -2.22
N THR A 63 -1.67 0.04 -1.30
CA THR A 63 -2.23 0.65 -0.09
C THR A 63 -1.13 0.73 0.97
N VAL A 64 -0.79 1.95 1.37
CA VAL A 64 0.26 2.24 2.35
C VAL A 64 -0.29 3.09 3.48
N ILE A 65 0.50 3.30 4.53
CA ILE A 65 0.10 4.17 5.63
C ILE A 65 0.17 5.62 5.18
N SER A 66 -0.83 6.43 5.53
CA SER A 66 -0.84 7.86 5.24
C SER A 66 0.24 8.58 6.05
N LYS A 67 0.82 9.64 5.48
CA LYS A 67 1.75 10.54 6.17
C LYS A 67 1.16 11.20 7.43
N ASP A 68 -0.17 11.32 7.48
CA ASP A 68 -0.90 11.93 8.60
C ASP A 68 -1.17 10.94 9.75
N ALA A 69 -0.69 9.70 9.62
CA ALA A 69 -0.80 8.68 10.66
C ALA A 69 -0.07 9.09 11.94
N LYS A 70 -0.81 9.06 13.06
CA LYS A 70 -0.25 9.35 14.39
C LYS A 70 0.56 8.17 14.92
N HIS A 71 1.54 8.46 15.76
CA HIS A 71 2.25 7.43 16.51
C HIS A 71 1.34 6.81 17.58
N GLY A 72 1.44 5.50 17.83
CA GLY A 72 0.77 4.81 18.94
C GLY A 72 -0.33 3.81 18.56
N PRO A 73 -1.32 4.15 17.70
CA PRO A 73 -2.37 3.24 17.29
C PRO A 73 -1.84 1.98 16.61
N ARG A 74 -2.68 0.94 16.55
CA ARG A 74 -2.34 -0.30 15.83
C ARG A 74 -2.31 -0.02 14.34
N LEU A 75 -1.52 -0.81 13.60
CA LEU A 75 -1.36 -0.64 12.15
C LEU A 75 -2.71 -0.72 11.40
N GLU A 76 -3.64 -1.56 11.88
CA GLU A 76 -5.00 -1.67 11.36
C GLU A 76 -5.82 -0.38 11.48
N GLU A 77 -5.56 0.42 12.51
CA GLU A 77 -6.30 1.63 12.89
C GLU A 77 -5.73 2.87 12.21
N LEU A 78 -4.50 2.80 11.68
CA LEU A 78 -3.87 3.92 11.03
C LEU A 78 -4.55 4.26 9.69
N PRO A 79 -4.65 5.55 9.34
CA PRO A 79 -5.15 5.97 8.04
C PRO A 79 -4.26 5.40 6.93
N LYS A 80 -4.88 4.96 5.84
CA LYS A 80 -4.19 4.36 4.69
C LYS A 80 -4.59 5.12 3.43
N VAL A 81 -3.69 5.10 2.46
CA VAL A 81 -3.85 5.79 1.17
C VAL A 81 -3.34 4.87 0.05
N ASN A 82 -3.96 4.96 -1.12
CA ASN A 82 -3.47 4.29 -2.31
C ASN A 82 -2.43 5.18 -3.00
N VAL A 83 -1.26 4.62 -3.28
CA VAL A 83 -0.20 5.29 -4.03
C VAL A 83 0.12 4.49 -5.29
N THR A 84 0.43 5.20 -6.38
CA THR A 84 0.89 4.61 -7.63
C THR A 84 2.41 4.70 -7.70
N LEU A 85 3.09 3.57 -7.90
CA LEU A 85 4.55 3.44 -7.85
C LEU A 85 5.08 2.89 -9.17
N THR A 86 6.21 3.42 -9.64
CA THR A 86 6.90 2.95 -10.85
C THR A 86 7.79 1.73 -10.53
N LYS A 87 7.32 0.52 -10.87
CA LYS A 87 8.04 -0.75 -10.66
C LYS A 87 9.01 -1.07 -11.80
N ASP A 88 8.73 -0.62 -13.02
CA ASP A 88 9.55 -0.89 -14.19
C ASP A 88 10.94 -0.25 -14.12
N ILE A 89 11.85 -0.85 -14.89
CA ILE A 89 13.23 -0.39 -15.05
C ILE A 89 13.26 0.63 -16.19
N GLN A 90 13.57 1.89 -15.86
CA GLN A 90 13.71 2.96 -16.82
C GLN A 90 15.05 2.89 -17.57
N LYS A 91 15.26 3.76 -18.55
CA LYS A 91 16.50 3.75 -19.35
C LYS A 91 17.72 4.06 -18.47
N GLU A 92 17.58 5.04 -17.61
CA GLU A 92 18.57 5.52 -16.65
C GLU A 92 18.95 4.39 -15.68
N ASP A 93 17.96 3.60 -15.25
CA ASP A 93 18.17 2.44 -14.39
C ASP A 93 19.02 1.36 -15.07
N LYS A 94 18.84 1.14 -16.39
CA LYS A 94 19.66 0.18 -17.15
C LYS A 94 21.11 0.64 -17.28
N ASP A 95 21.32 1.94 -17.46
CA ASP A 95 22.67 2.51 -17.55
C ASP A 95 23.37 2.47 -16.20
N LEU A 96 22.66 2.77 -15.11
CA LEU A 96 23.16 2.62 -13.75
C LEU A 96 23.53 1.16 -13.44
N TYR A 97 22.65 0.21 -13.80
CA TYR A 97 22.90 -1.21 -13.64
C TYR A 97 24.18 -1.68 -14.34
N ARG A 98 24.43 -1.22 -15.58
CA ARG A 98 25.65 -1.57 -16.32
C ARG A 98 26.92 -1.03 -15.67
N LYS A 99 26.83 0.15 -15.03
CA LYS A 99 27.99 0.82 -14.42
C LYS A 99 28.29 0.30 -13.01
N GLU A 100 27.27 0.04 -12.21
CA GLU A 100 27.41 -0.16 -10.76
C GLU A 100 26.72 -1.44 -10.22
N GLY A 101 25.99 -2.16 -11.08
CA GLY A 101 25.41 -3.45 -10.75
C GLY A 101 24.07 -3.40 -10.02
N LYS A 102 23.70 -4.54 -9.41
CA LYS A 102 22.36 -4.79 -8.83
C LYS A 102 22.04 -3.90 -7.63
N THR A 103 23.03 -3.61 -6.79
CA THR A 103 22.83 -2.84 -5.56
C THR A 103 22.39 -1.42 -5.86
N SER A 104 23.07 -0.72 -6.77
CA SER A 104 22.71 0.64 -7.17
C SER A 104 21.35 0.69 -7.87
N LEU A 105 21.00 -0.32 -8.67
CA LEU A 105 19.66 -0.44 -9.25
C LEU A 105 18.59 -0.53 -8.16
N ARG A 106 18.79 -1.36 -7.13
CA ARG A 106 17.85 -1.50 -6.01
C ARG A 106 17.70 -0.19 -5.24
N GLN A 107 18.80 0.51 -4.98
CA GLN A 107 18.79 1.81 -4.30
C GLN A 107 18.02 2.88 -5.10
N SER A 108 18.24 2.95 -6.42
CA SER A 108 17.48 3.84 -7.32
C SER A 108 15.98 3.58 -7.23
N LYS A 109 15.56 2.29 -7.29
CA LYS A 109 14.15 1.91 -7.19
C LYS A 109 13.55 2.28 -5.84
N ILE A 110 14.26 2.03 -4.74
CA ILE A 110 13.80 2.40 -3.38
C ILE A 110 13.57 3.91 -3.32
N LEU A 111 14.57 4.72 -3.70
CA LEU A 111 14.48 6.18 -3.65
C LEU A 111 13.30 6.72 -4.48
N ARG A 112 13.15 6.21 -5.72
CA ARG A 112 12.02 6.58 -6.58
C ARG A 112 10.68 6.25 -5.92
N MET A 113 10.48 5.01 -5.49
CA MET A 113 9.22 4.57 -4.90
C MET A 113 8.88 5.32 -3.60
N THR A 114 9.89 5.61 -2.76
CA THR A 114 9.65 6.36 -1.52
C THR A 114 9.28 7.82 -1.80
N ASN A 115 9.87 8.44 -2.82
CA ASN A 115 9.50 9.80 -3.23
C ASN A 115 8.09 9.84 -3.84
N GLU A 116 7.79 8.92 -4.76
CA GLU A 116 6.46 8.81 -5.37
C GLU A 116 5.37 8.58 -4.31
N ALA A 117 5.62 7.72 -3.32
CA ALA A 117 4.69 7.51 -2.21
C ALA A 117 4.49 8.78 -1.39
N LEU A 118 5.58 9.47 -1.03
CA LEU A 118 5.55 10.69 -0.23
C LEU A 118 4.79 11.82 -0.92
N GLU A 119 4.97 11.99 -2.24
CA GLU A 119 4.24 12.96 -3.07
C GLU A 119 2.72 12.68 -3.12
N GLN A 120 2.31 11.44 -2.84
CA GLN A 120 0.92 10.98 -2.79
C GLN A 120 0.42 10.77 -1.36
N ASP A 121 1.03 11.44 -0.39
CA ASP A 121 0.67 11.42 1.03
C ASP A 121 0.80 10.04 1.70
N GLY A 122 1.60 9.14 1.12
CA GLY A 122 1.85 7.79 1.61
C GLY A 122 3.28 7.59 2.13
N LEU A 123 3.43 6.67 3.09
CA LEU A 123 4.72 6.27 3.64
C LEU A 123 4.92 4.76 3.44
N LEU A 124 5.97 4.42 2.70
CA LEU A 124 6.40 3.03 2.52
C LEU A 124 7.21 2.57 3.72
N THR A 125 6.81 1.44 4.29
CA THR A 125 7.61 0.72 5.30
C THR A 125 8.64 -0.19 4.62
N GLN A 126 9.63 -0.67 5.36
CA GLN A 126 10.60 -1.64 4.84
C GLN A 126 9.93 -2.93 4.33
N GLU A 127 8.82 -3.33 4.96
CA GLU A 127 8.05 -4.51 4.58
C GLU A 127 7.35 -4.31 3.23
N ASP A 128 6.83 -3.10 2.97
CA ASP A 128 6.22 -2.77 1.67
C ASP A 128 7.27 -2.80 0.56
N LEU A 129 8.45 -2.22 0.82
CA LEU A 129 9.55 -2.23 -0.15
C LEU A 129 10.05 -3.66 -0.40
N ALA A 130 10.13 -4.50 0.62
CA ALA A 130 10.52 -5.90 0.48
C ALA A 130 9.50 -6.68 -0.38
N ASP A 131 8.20 -6.50 -0.11
CA ASP A 131 7.12 -7.10 -0.88
C ASP A 131 7.14 -6.66 -2.36
N ILE A 132 7.25 -5.35 -2.61
CA ILE A 132 7.27 -4.79 -3.98
C ILE A 132 8.49 -5.27 -4.78
N LEU A 133 9.65 -5.36 -4.12
CA LEU A 133 10.93 -5.74 -4.72
C LEU A 133 11.19 -7.25 -4.74
N GLU A 134 10.32 -8.04 -4.13
CA GLU A 134 10.38 -9.52 -4.08
C GLU A 134 11.69 -10.04 -3.44
N VAL A 135 12.02 -9.51 -2.25
CA VAL A 135 13.30 -9.73 -1.54
C VAL A 135 13.14 -10.06 -0.07
#